data_AF-N1S3V3-F1
#
_entry.id   AF-N1S3V3-F1
#
_cell.length_a   1.000
_cell.length_b   1.000
_cell.length_c   1.000
_cell.angle_alpha   90.00
_cell.angle_beta   90.00
_cell.angle_gamma   90.00
#
_symmetry.space_group_name_H-M   'P 1'
#
loop_
_entity.id
_entity.type
_entity.pdbx_description
1 polymer ?
#
loop_
_entity_poly.entity_id
_entity_poly.type
_entity_poly.pdbx_seq_one_letter_code
_entity_poly.pdbx_strand_id
1 'polypeptide(L)'
;MQRLKRLLQRKGPRKEEQRPIQMPLATPAVSASPRAPSLSNLERLPFEIRNGFLLAIDSISDLSALVHASPTFHEQYRLDRAFWLWHCLQLEMGHIYVDAYIANQCNSPEFRLKRNRERILLFIEDYKSHRSLMTDVLTKRPDEDEILSIAAFHSSVIRPLINHYVSWTHANMESLSSPKEISRTEERRIMRGLYRFQIFSNLFGPARDVGFRYGDSLLEEEERLGLFLDNFEAWEVEEMLCINAFMHAKYDSVFEEVQWDLHPDNPSFDIVRTGPHTPPGAYHLVSDKWYRNGMVSRGLSVLSSVFKSKDHLKLVEVVSEEIVAVVSDLLFRSTIPFLQEQRRENQHSEKDQAQDDRAKMSFNGDCYESPPLAWVVFWKEAYSNLFGDFVSRPLRQWGYVMWDSDRLANTDAVAILEQEWKAINTRPNYEGEPEDPRDEMLAYH
;
A
#
# COMPACT_ATOMS: atom_id res chain seq x y z
N MET A 1 8.68 43.93 -33.57
CA MET A 1 7.99 44.78 -34.57
C MET A 1 8.57 44.52 -35.96
N GLN A 2 7.72 44.46 -36.99
CA GLN A 2 8.03 44.12 -38.40
C GLN A 2 8.06 42.61 -38.77
N ARG A 3 6.90 41.94 -38.70
CA ARG A 3 6.51 40.94 -39.72
C ARG A 3 5.00 40.61 -39.75
N LEU A 4 4.15 41.59 -39.42
CA LEU A 4 2.69 41.50 -39.52
C LEU A 4 2.11 42.59 -40.45
N LYS A 5 2.80 42.85 -41.57
CA LYS A 5 2.51 43.95 -42.50
C LYS A 5 2.60 43.53 -43.98
N ARG A 6 2.16 42.32 -44.35
CA ARG A 6 2.20 41.86 -45.75
C ARG A 6 1.00 41.09 -46.30
N LEU A 7 -0.17 41.11 -45.65
CA LEU A 7 -1.37 40.49 -46.25
C LEU A 7 -2.63 41.37 -46.26
N LEU A 8 -2.49 42.67 -45.98
CA LEU A 8 -3.56 43.65 -46.20
C LEU A 8 -3.10 44.66 -47.27
N GLN A 9 -3.24 44.29 -48.54
CA GLN A 9 -3.38 45.21 -49.67
C GLN A 9 -3.59 44.43 -50.96
N ARG A 10 -4.84 44.31 -51.40
CA ARG A 10 -5.23 44.48 -52.81
C ARG A 10 -6.75 44.61 -52.89
N LYS A 11 -7.21 45.85 -52.93
CA LYS A 11 -8.57 46.25 -53.32
C LYS A 11 -8.54 46.78 -54.75
N GLY A 12 -9.46 46.25 -55.57
CA GLY A 12 -10.17 46.96 -56.64
C GLY A 12 -9.59 46.93 -58.06
N PRO A 13 -10.38 47.26 -59.11
CA PRO A 13 -11.72 47.87 -59.06
C PRO A 13 -12.83 47.19 -59.93
N ARG A 14 -14.06 47.69 -59.73
CA ARG A 14 -15.32 47.44 -60.45
C ARG A 14 -15.29 47.91 -61.91
N LYS A 15 -16.16 47.32 -62.75
CA LYS A 15 -16.95 48.05 -63.77
C LYS A 15 -18.36 47.46 -63.93
N GLU A 16 -19.27 48.39 -64.22
CA GLU A 16 -20.72 48.36 -64.51
C GLU A 16 -21.12 47.34 -65.61
N GLU A 17 -22.36 46.90 -65.83
CA GLU A 17 -23.66 47.62 -65.85
C GLU A 17 -24.84 46.63 -66.10
N GLN A 18 -26.07 47.13 -65.91
CA GLN A 18 -27.37 46.73 -66.52
C GLN A 18 -28.22 45.55 -65.95
N ARG A 19 -29.46 45.92 -65.55
CA ARG A 19 -30.61 45.05 -65.18
C ARG A 19 -31.30 44.49 -66.44
N PRO A 20 -32.06 43.38 -66.35
CA PRO A 20 -33.52 43.54 -66.18
C PRO A 20 -34.25 42.45 -65.33
N ILE A 21 -35.31 42.91 -64.66
CA ILE A 21 -36.67 42.33 -64.54
C ILE A 21 -36.87 40.92 -63.90
N GLN A 22 -37.55 40.96 -62.74
CA GLN A 22 -38.37 39.98 -62.00
C GLN A 22 -38.98 38.79 -62.78
N MET A 23 -38.95 37.59 -62.16
CA MET A 23 -40.11 36.76 -61.75
C MET A 23 -39.66 35.54 -60.88
N PRO A 24 -40.55 34.87 -60.11
CA PRO A 24 -40.27 34.45 -58.73
C PRO A 24 -40.18 32.93 -58.48
N LEU A 25 -39.94 32.59 -57.21
CA LEU A 25 -39.96 31.28 -56.51
C LEU A 25 -38.66 30.46 -56.47
N ALA A 26 -38.04 30.41 -55.29
CA ALA A 26 -38.09 29.23 -54.41
C ALA A 26 -37.38 29.56 -53.09
N THR A 27 -38.10 29.43 -51.98
CA THR A 27 -37.56 29.52 -50.62
C THR A 27 -36.55 28.39 -50.41
N PRO A 28 -35.29 28.66 -50.04
CA PRO A 28 -34.42 27.62 -49.52
C PRO A 28 -34.78 27.36 -48.05
N ALA A 29 -34.97 26.09 -47.73
CA ALA A 29 -35.25 25.60 -46.40
C ALA A 29 -34.26 26.16 -45.37
N VAL A 30 -34.81 26.62 -44.24
CA VAL A 30 -34.07 26.94 -43.03
C VAL A 30 -33.24 25.73 -42.65
N SER A 31 -31.93 25.84 -42.83
CA SER A 31 -30.96 24.86 -42.37
C SER A 31 -31.13 24.67 -40.87
N ALA A 32 -31.33 23.41 -40.47
CA ALA A 32 -31.42 22.98 -39.09
C ALA A 32 -30.33 23.62 -38.23
N SER A 33 -30.75 24.18 -37.09
CA SER A 33 -29.84 24.52 -35.98
C SER A 33 -28.98 23.31 -35.63
N PRO A 34 -27.72 23.52 -35.18
CA PRO A 34 -26.91 22.41 -34.69
C PRO A 34 -27.68 21.74 -33.56
N ARG A 35 -27.98 20.44 -33.69
CA ARG A 35 -28.54 19.65 -32.58
C ARG A 35 -27.60 19.81 -31.40
N ALA A 36 -28.07 20.48 -30.34
CA ALA A 36 -27.39 20.48 -29.07
C ALA A 36 -27.12 19.01 -28.68
N PRO A 37 -25.92 18.66 -28.20
CA PRO A 37 -25.64 17.30 -27.76
C PRO A 37 -26.72 16.90 -26.76
N SER A 38 -27.36 15.76 -26.99
CA SER A 38 -28.41 15.26 -26.11
C SER A 38 -27.77 14.86 -24.79
N LEU A 39 -27.71 15.80 -23.85
CA LEU A 39 -27.27 15.56 -22.48
C LEU A 39 -28.05 14.38 -21.91
N SER A 40 -27.33 13.48 -21.24
CA SER A 40 -27.92 12.29 -20.61
C SER A 40 -28.97 12.71 -19.57
N ASN A 41 -29.91 11.83 -19.21
CA ASN A 41 -30.92 12.14 -18.19
C ASN A 41 -30.29 12.52 -16.84
N LEU A 42 -29.08 12.02 -16.56
CA LEU A 42 -28.32 12.29 -15.34
C LEU A 42 -27.80 13.75 -15.28
N GLU A 43 -27.44 14.32 -16.42
CA GLU A 43 -26.90 15.68 -16.53
C GLU A 43 -27.97 16.76 -16.40
N ARG A 44 -29.24 16.39 -16.60
CA ARG A 44 -30.39 17.28 -16.45
C ARG A 44 -30.92 17.34 -15.02
N LEU A 45 -30.36 16.54 -14.12
CA LEU A 45 -30.77 16.53 -12.73
C LEU A 45 -30.42 17.86 -12.04
N PRO A 46 -31.26 18.33 -11.10
CA PRO A 46 -30.95 19.48 -10.26
C PRO A 46 -29.60 19.30 -9.57
N PHE A 47 -28.93 20.43 -9.31
CA PHE A 47 -27.61 20.43 -8.68
C PHE A 47 -27.60 19.65 -7.37
N GLU A 48 -28.66 19.77 -6.57
CA GLU A 48 -28.82 19.13 -5.28
C GLU A 48 -28.86 17.60 -5.39
N ILE A 49 -29.54 17.08 -6.42
CA ILE A 49 -29.62 15.63 -6.67
C ILE A 49 -28.26 15.11 -7.17
N ARG A 50 -27.59 15.85 -8.05
CA ARG A 50 -26.22 15.51 -8.49
C ARG A 50 -25.23 15.54 -7.33
N ASN A 51 -25.36 16.52 -6.45
CA ASN A 51 -24.55 16.62 -5.23
C ASN A 51 -24.82 15.44 -4.29
N GLY A 52 -26.09 15.02 -4.16
CA GLY A 52 -26.47 13.81 -3.42
C GLY A 52 -25.80 12.55 -3.96
N PHE A 53 -25.72 12.40 -5.30
CA PHE A 53 -24.97 11.29 -5.90
C PHE A 53 -23.49 11.33 -5.57
N LEU A 54 -22.83 12.50 -5.71
CA LEU A 54 -21.40 12.64 -5.37
C LEU A 54 -21.11 12.34 -3.89
N LEU A 55 -22.01 12.72 -2.98
CA LEU A 55 -21.88 12.42 -1.56
C LEU A 55 -22.09 10.93 -1.23
N ALA A 56 -22.83 10.20 -2.06
CA ALA A 56 -23.10 8.78 -1.87
C ALA A 56 -21.98 7.88 -2.41
N ILE A 57 -21.05 8.43 -3.20
CA ILE A 57 -19.88 7.69 -3.69
C ILE A 57 -18.90 7.50 -2.53
N ASP A 58 -18.50 6.26 -2.31
CA ASP A 58 -17.66 5.85 -1.18
C ASP A 58 -16.27 5.34 -1.60
N SER A 59 -15.91 5.44 -2.89
CA SER A 59 -14.59 5.07 -3.41
C SER A 59 -14.03 6.10 -4.40
N ILE A 60 -12.70 6.24 -4.42
CA ILE A 60 -12.04 7.12 -5.42
C ILE A 60 -12.25 6.59 -6.85
N SER A 61 -12.35 5.27 -7.01
CA SER A 61 -12.50 4.66 -8.34
C SER A 61 -13.86 4.97 -8.96
N ASP A 62 -14.93 4.92 -8.16
CA ASP A 62 -16.27 5.26 -8.62
C ASP A 62 -16.42 6.77 -8.86
N LEU A 63 -15.79 7.60 -8.02
CA LEU A 63 -15.71 9.04 -8.26
C LEU A 63 -15.03 9.33 -9.59
N SER A 64 -13.87 8.70 -9.84
CA SER A 64 -13.13 8.84 -11.10
C SER A 64 -13.99 8.39 -12.29
N ALA A 65 -14.65 7.23 -12.20
CA ALA A 65 -15.52 6.71 -13.25
C ALA A 65 -16.66 7.68 -13.58
N LEU A 66 -17.34 8.21 -12.56
CA LEU A 66 -18.44 9.17 -12.76
C LEU A 66 -17.97 10.49 -13.39
N VAL A 67 -16.86 11.03 -12.87
CA VAL A 67 -16.26 12.27 -13.36
C VAL A 67 -15.79 12.14 -14.81
N HIS A 68 -15.30 10.96 -15.22
CA HIS A 68 -14.93 10.71 -16.61
C HIS A 68 -16.14 10.41 -17.51
N ALA A 69 -17.21 9.85 -16.97
CA ALA A 69 -18.42 9.51 -17.72
C ALA A 69 -19.33 10.71 -18.01
N SER A 70 -19.28 11.78 -17.23
CA SER A 70 -20.14 12.96 -17.40
C SER A 70 -19.40 14.29 -17.26
N PRO A 71 -19.39 15.14 -18.30
CA PRO A 71 -18.85 16.50 -18.23
C PRO A 71 -19.49 17.36 -17.12
N THR A 72 -20.78 17.17 -16.85
CA THR A 72 -21.48 17.94 -15.81
C THR A 72 -21.00 17.56 -14.40
N PHE A 73 -20.78 16.28 -14.12
CA PHE A 73 -20.15 15.85 -12.87
C PHE A 73 -18.68 16.24 -12.81
N HIS A 74 -17.97 16.24 -13.94
CA HIS A 74 -16.61 16.75 -14.01
C HIS A 74 -16.51 18.23 -13.63
N GLU A 75 -17.39 19.07 -14.16
CA GLU A 75 -17.45 20.49 -13.81
C GLU A 75 -17.73 20.69 -12.32
N GLN A 76 -18.68 19.94 -11.75
CA GLN A 76 -19.00 20.00 -10.32
C GLN A 76 -17.85 19.50 -9.43
N TYR A 77 -17.21 18.40 -9.80
CA TYR A 77 -16.02 17.88 -9.12
C TYR A 77 -14.90 18.93 -9.11
N ARG A 78 -14.69 19.62 -10.23
CA ARG A 78 -13.64 20.64 -10.35
C ARG A 78 -13.85 21.88 -9.47
N LEU A 79 -15.07 22.14 -9.00
CA LEU A 79 -15.35 23.26 -8.10
C LEU A 79 -14.68 23.07 -6.73
N ASP A 80 -14.61 21.84 -6.23
CA ASP A 80 -13.89 21.51 -4.99
C ASP A 80 -13.34 20.07 -5.05
N ARG A 81 -12.32 19.86 -5.90
CA ARG A 81 -11.75 18.53 -6.14
C ARG A 81 -11.24 17.87 -4.86
N ALA A 82 -10.63 18.66 -3.97
CA ALA A 82 -10.03 18.13 -2.76
C ALA A 82 -11.10 17.76 -1.72
N PHE A 83 -12.26 18.41 -1.70
CA PHE A 83 -13.37 17.97 -0.87
C PHE A 83 -13.83 16.57 -1.29
N TRP A 84 -14.08 16.37 -2.59
CA TRP A 84 -14.60 15.11 -3.09
C TRP A 84 -13.62 13.95 -2.91
N LEU A 85 -12.32 14.21 -3.14
CA LEU A 85 -11.28 13.21 -2.89
C LEU A 85 -11.17 12.87 -1.41
N TRP A 86 -11.14 13.88 -0.53
CA TRP A 86 -11.07 13.67 0.92
C TRP A 86 -12.30 12.90 1.43
N HIS A 87 -13.50 13.27 1.00
CA HIS A 87 -14.74 12.57 1.32
C HIS A 87 -14.68 11.09 0.94
N CYS A 88 -14.26 10.77 -0.29
CA CYS A 88 -14.11 9.39 -0.73
C CYS A 88 -13.03 8.63 0.06
N LEU A 89 -11.88 9.25 0.32
CA LEU A 89 -10.81 8.67 1.14
C LEU A 89 -11.31 8.29 2.53
N GLN A 90 -12.07 9.18 3.17
CA GLN A 90 -12.63 8.93 4.51
C GLN A 90 -13.64 7.79 4.51
N LEU A 91 -14.53 7.72 3.51
CA LEU A 91 -15.51 6.64 3.40
C LEU A 91 -14.83 5.30 3.10
N GLU A 92 -13.89 5.26 2.15
CA GLU A 92 -13.18 4.04 1.76
C GLU A 92 -12.35 3.49 2.93
N MET A 93 -11.47 4.33 3.49
CA MET A 93 -10.46 3.94 4.47
C MET A 93 -10.98 3.87 5.91
N GLY A 94 -11.99 4.67 6.27
CA GLY A 94 -12.37 4.88 7.66
C GLY A 94 -11.17 5.30 8.53
N HIS A 95 -10.93 4.58 9.62
CA HIS A 95 -9.85 4.87 10.57
C HIS A 95 -8.44 4.68 9.99
N ILE A 96 -8.30 3.89 8.91
CA ILE A 96 -7.01 3.68 8.21
C ILE A 96 -6.51 4.97 7.55
N TYR A 97 -7.38 5.98 7.38
CA TYR A 97 -6.98 7.29 6.87
C TYR A 97 -5.83 7.91 7.68
N VAL A 98 -5.76 7.66 9.00
CA VAL A 98 -4.63 8.12 9.83
C VAL A 98 -3.32 7.51 9.34
N ASP A 99 -3.29 6.20 9.05
CA ASP A 99 -2.10 5.53 8.52
C ASP A 99 -1.76 6.06 7.12
N ALA A 100 -2.75 6.36 6.29
CA ALA A 100 -2.54 6.96 4.97
C ALA A 100 -1.95 8.39 5.05
N TYR A 101 -2.45 9.21 5.96
CA TYR A 101 -1.94 10.54 6.23
C TYR A 101 -0.48 10.50 6.71
N ILE A 102 -0.20 9.64 7.68
CA ILE A 102 1.14 9.46 8.26
C ILE A 102 2.12 8.92 7.22
N ALA A 103 1.71 7.94 6.40
CA ALA A 103 2.51 7.43 5.29
C ALA A 103 2.87 8.54 4.28
N ASN A 104 1.95 9.48 4.03
CA ASN A 104 2.22 10.64 3.17
C ASN A 104 3.24 11.60 3.82
N GLN A 105 3.09 11.91 5.11
CA GLN A 105 3.99 12.81 5.84
C GLN A 105 5.44 12.28 5.85
N CYS A 106 5.65 11.00 6.19
CA CYS A 106 6.99 10.40 6.22
C CYS A 106 7.56 10.09 4.83
N ASN A 107 6.77 10.18 3.76
CA ASN A 107 7.26 10.10 2.39
C ASN A 107 7.62 11.47 1.79
N SER A 108 7.35 12.57 2.50
CA SER A 108 7.63 13.91 1.99
C SER A 108 9.14 14.11 1.72
N PRO A 109 9.51 14.85 0.66
CA PRO A 109 10.92 15.14 0.38
C PRO A 109 11.64 15.78 1.56
N GLU A 110 10.97 16.67 2.29
CA GLU A 110 11.53 17.31 3.48
C GLU A 110 11.86 16.29 4.57
N PHE A 111 10.92 15.39 4.88
CA PHE A 111 11.17 14.36 5.90
C PHE A 111 12.34 13.47 5.48
N ARG A 112 12.33 12.97 4.23
CA ARG A 112 13.38 12.05 3.74
C ARG A 112 14.78 12.67 3.76
N LEU A 113 14.91 13.94 3.38
CA LEU A 113 16.20 14.64 3.33
C LEU A 113 16.75 14.98 4.72
N LYS A 114 15.87 15.27 5.69
CA LYS A 114 16.25 15.66 7.05
C LYS A 114 16.21 14.49 8.04
N ARG A 115 15.88 13.28 7.59
CA ARG A 115 15.65 12.11 8.43
C ARG A 115 16.88 11.79 9.27
N ASN A 116 16.71 11.82 10.59
CA ASN A 116 17.69 11.40 11.58
C ASN A 116 16.97 10.73 12.74
N ARG A 117 17.72 10.24 13.73
CA ARG A 117 17.18 9.54 14.88
C ARG A 117 16.14 10.37 15.64
N GLU A 118 16.44 11.61 16.00
CA GLU A 118 15.55 12.46 16.79
C GLU A 118 14.23 12.74 16.06
N ARG A 119 14.28 13.01 14.75
CA ARG A 119 13.08 13.23 13.94
C ARG A 119 12.23 11.97 13.82
N ILE A 120 12.85 10.79 13.71
CA ILE A 120 12.10 9.53 13.72
C ILE A 120 11.38 9.35 15.05
N LEU A 121 12.05 9.58 16.18
CA LEU A 121 11.44 9.46 17.50
C LEU A 121 10.26 10.42 17.68
N LEU A 122 10.43 11.69 17.29
CA LEU A 122 9.34 12.67 17.32
C LEU A 122 8.17 12.26 16.41
N PHE A 123 8.47 11.71 15.24
CA PHE A 123 7.44 11.27 14.31
C PHE A 123 6.67 10.05 14.83
N ILE A 124 7.35 9.11 15.47
CA ILE A 124 6.70 7.96 16.13
C ILE A 124 5.74 8.46 17.22
N GLU A 125 6.15 9.42 18.05
CA GLU A 125 5.29 9.98 19.10
C GLU A 125 4.08 10.74 18.53
N ASP A 126 4.30 11.51 17.47
CA ASP A 126 3.24 12.19 16.74
C ASP A 126 2.23 11.18 16.17
N TYR A 127 2.70 10.09 15.58
CA TYR A 127 1.85 9.02 15.07
C TYR A 127 1.03 8.35 16.18
N LYS A 128 1.62 8.07 17.35
CA LYS A 128 0.87 7.56 18.52
C LYS A 128 -0.25 8.51 18.92
N SER A 129 0.04 9.81 18.95
CA SER A 129 -0.93 10.85 19.28
C SER A 129 -2.07 10.91 18.27
N HIS A 130 -1.78 10.80 16.96
CA HIS A 130 -2.82 10.77 15.92
C HIS A 130 -3.70 9.52 15.99
N ARG A 131 -3.14 8.37 16.40
CA ARG A 131 -3.91 7.14 16.61
C ARG A 131 -4.77 7.18 17.87
N SER A 132 -4.39 7.92 18.91
CA SER A 132 -5.22 8.09 20.10
C SER A 132 -6.29 9.18 19.92
N LEU A 133 -5.99 10.25 19.18
CA LEU A 133 -6.87 11.38 18.89
C LEU A 133 -7.57 11.24 17.51
N MET A 134 -8.07 10.04 17.20
CA MET A 134 -8.61 9.71 15.87
C MET A 134 -9.67 10.71 15.36
N THR A 135 -10.48 11.25 16.27
CA THR A 135 -11.56 12.19 15.95
C THR A 135 -11.04 13.51 15.37
N ASP A 136 -9.88 13.99 15.81
CA ASP A 136 -9.36 15.29 15.39
C ASP A 136 -8.78 15.24 13.97
N VAL A 137 -8.12 14.14 13.62
CA VAL A 137 -7.56 13.91 12.27
C VAL A 137 -8.64 13.73 11.22
N LEU A 138 -9.75 13.11 11.60
CA LEU A 138 -10.89 12.89 10.71
C LEU A 138 -11.78 14.13 10.55
N THR A 139 -11.73 15.08 11.47
CA THR A 139 -12.60 16.27 11.42
C THR A 139 -11.92 17.47 10.77
N LYS A 140 -10.58 17.57 10.83
CA LYS A 140 -9.84 18.64 10.18
C LYS A 140 -9.40 18.24 8.77
N ARG A 141 -9.98 18.89 7.76
CA ARG A 141 -9.55 18.73 6.35
C ARG A 141 -8.05 19.11 6.22
N PRO A 142 -7.20 18.21 5.71
CA PRO A 142 -5.80 18.53 5.44
C PRO A 142 -5.66 19.52 4.28
N ASP A 143 -4.41 19.93 4.02
CA ASP A 143 -4.13 20.79 2.87
C ASP A 143 -4.50 20.09 1.54
N GLU A 144 -4.85 20.88 0.53
CA GLU A 144 -5.24 20.36 -0.78
C GLU A 144 -4.14 19.50 -1.41
N ASP A 145 -2.87 19.89 -1.31
CA ASP A 145 -1.76 19.13 -1.88
C ASP A 145 -1.56 17.80 -1.15
N GLU A 146 -1.81 17.75 0.17
CA GLU A 146 -1.77 16.52 0.95
C GLU A 146 -2.87 15.54 0.53
N ILE A 147 -4.11 16.03 0.37
CA ILE A 147 -5.24 15.20 -0.09
C ILE A 147 -4.96 14.62 -1.47
N LEU A 148 -4.45 15.45 -2.40
CA LEU A 148 -4.11 15.01 -3.75
C LEU A 148 -2.98 13.98 -3.73
N SER A 149 -1.97 14.16 -2.88
CA SER A 149 -0.86 13.22 -2.73
C SER A 149 -1.34 11.86 -2.16
N ILE A 150 -2.17 11.89 -1.12
CA ILE A 150 -2.76 10.67 -0.52
C ILE A 150 -3.64 9.96 -1.57
N ALA A 151 -4.52 10.67 -2.26
CA ALA A 151 -5.39 10.10 -3.30
C ALA A 151 -4.57 9.49 -4.45
N ALA A 152 -3.50 10.17 -4.87
CA ALA A 152 -2.61 9.68 -5.93
C ALA A 152 -1.87 8.40 -5.49
N PHE A 153 -1.31 8.38 -4.28
CA PHE A 153 -0.64 7.18 -3.76
C PHE A 153 -1.62 6.03 -3.57
N HIS A 154 -2.81 6.30 -3.01
CA HIS A 154 -3.84 5.29 -2.81
C HIS A 154 -4.28 4.65 -4.14
N SER A 155 -4.62 5.47 -5.13
CA SER A 155 -5.13 5.01 -6.43
C SER A 155 -4.05 4.32 -7.27
N SER A 156 -2.81 4.83 -7.23
CA SER A 156 -1.75 4.36 -8.11
C SER A 156 -0.89 3.26 -7.51
N VAL A 157 -0.83 3.12 -6.19
CA VAL A 157 0.03 2.14 -5.49
C VAL A 157 -0.80 1.17 -4.69
N ILE A 158 -1.59 1.65 -3.73
CA ILE A 158 -2.28 0.78 -2.75
C ILE A 158 -3.32 -0.11 -3.43
N ARG A 159 -4.29 0.48 -4.16
CA ARG A 159 -5.35 -0.29 -4.83
C ARG A 159 -4.82 -1.38 -5.78
N PRO A 160 -3.89 -1.10 -6.70
CA PRO A 160 -3.29 -2.15 -7.53
C PRO A 160 -2.59 -3.24 -6.71
N LEU A 161 -1.88 -2.86 -5.63
CA LEU A 161 -1.18 -3.84 -4.80
C LEU A 161 -2.11 -4.72 -3.98
N ILE A 162 -3.28 -4.23 -3.55
CA ILE A 162 -4.33 -5.08 -2.96
C ILE A 162 -4.70 -6.20 -3.93
N ASN A 163 -4.96 -5.87 -5.20
CA ASN A 163 -5.30 -6.87 -6.21
C ASN A 163 -4.16 -7.87 -6.47
N HIS A 164 -2.92 -7.41 -6.51
CA HIS A 164 -1.75 -8.29 -6.66
C HIS A 164 -1.54 -9.19 -5.43
N TYR A 165 -1.80 -8.67 -4.24
CA TYR A 165 -1.72 -9.44 -2.99
C TYR A 165 -2.77 -10.54 -2.97
N VAL A 166 -4.04 -10.20 -3.22
CA VAL A 166 -5.16 -11.16 -3.29
C VAL A 166 -4.91 -12.23 -4.35
N SER A 167 -4.42 -11.85 -5.53
CA SER A 167 -4.08 -12.82 -6.58
C SER A 167 -2.96 -13.76 -6.15
N TRP A 168 -1.98 -13.26 -5.40
CA TRP A 168 -0.88 -14.07 -4.89
C TRP A 168 -1.31 -15.03 -3.78
N THR A 169 -2.14 -14.58 -2.84
CA THR A 169 -2.64 -15.45 -1.76
C THR A 169 -3.56 -16.54 -2.30
N HIS A 170 -4.43 -16.24 -3.27
CA HIS A 170 -5.24 -17.25 -3.95
C HIS A 170 -4.40 -18.31 -4.68
N ALA A 171 -3.26 -17.92 -5.27
CA ALA A 171 -2.34 -18.87 -5.89
C ALA A 171 -1.64 -19.78 -4.87
N ASN A 172 -1.42 -19.30 -3.64
CA ASN A 172 -0.82 -20.10 -2.57
C ASN A 172 -1.84 -21.01 -1.87
N MET A 173 -3.14 -20.68 -1.94
CA MET A 173 -4.21 -21.48 -1.35
C MET A 173 -5.49 -21.34 -2.18
N GLU A 174 -5.69 -22.27 -3.13
CA GLU A 174 -6.82 -22.24 -4.06
C GLU A 174 -8.17 -22.18 -3.36
N SER A 175 -8.30 -22.83 -2.19
CA SER A 175 -9.52 -22.86 -1.40
C SER A 175 -9.96 -21.48 -0.91
N LEU A 176 -9.06 -20.48 -0.84
CA LEU A 176 -9.42 -19.09 -0.54
C LEU A 176 -10.16 -18.40 -1.69
N SER A 177 -10.23 -19.00 -2.89
CA SER A 177 -10.81 -18.37 -4.08
C SER A 177 -12.34 -18.19 -4.01
N SER A 178 -12.98 -18.69 -2.95
CA SER A 178 -14.40 -18.51 -2.67
C SER A 178 -14.60 -17.81 -1.32
N PRO A 179 -15.40 -16.72 -1.25
CA PRO A 179 -16.04 -16.02 -2.36
C PRO A 179 -15.04 -15.32 -3.29
N LYS A 180 -15.37 -15.15 -4.58
CA LYS A 180 -14.43 -14.58 -5.56
C LYS A 180 -14.06 -13.13 -5.27
N GLU A 181 -14.99 -12.37 -4.71
CA GLU A 181 -14.78 -10.96 -4.34
C GLU A 181 -14.32 -10.89 -2.89
N ILE A 182 -13.41 -9.94 -2.60
CA ILE A 182 -13.02 -9.65 -1.23
C ILE A 182 -14.07 -8.78 -0.55
N SER A 183 -14.28 -8.99 0.74
CA SER A 183 -15.16 -8.12 1.52
C SER A 183 -14.50 -6.76 1.79
N ARG A 184 -15.30 -5.77 2.21
CA ARG A 184 -14.79 -4.47 2.66
C ARG A 184 -13.90 -4.61 3.91
N THR A 185 -14.15 -5.61 4.76
CA THR A 185 -13.34 -5.87 5.96
C THR A 185 -11.98 -6.42 5.55
N GLU A 186 -11.95 -7.40 4.64
CA GLU A 186 -10.71 -7.99 4.10
C GLU A 186 -9.87 -6.94 3.38
N GLU A 187 -10.49 -6.13 2.52
CA GLU A 187 -9.83 -5.02 1.82
C GLU A 187 -9.18 -4.05 2.81
N ARG A 188 -9.88 -3.71 3.89
CA ARG A 188 -9.36 -2.81 4.95
C ARG A 188 -8.20 -3.42 5.73
N ARG A 189 -8.22 -4.70 6.07
CA ARG A 189 -7.08 -5.37 6.72
C ARG A 189 -5.83 -5.34 5.84
N ILE A 190 -5.98 -5.68 4.55
CA ILE A 190 -4.87 -5.62 3.57
C ILE A 190 -4.36 -4.18 3.42
N MET A 191 -5.28 -3.22 3.27
CA MET A 191 -4.96 -1.80 3.12
C MET A 191 -4.18 -1.27 4.33
N ARG A 192 -4.60 -1.62 5.54
CA ARG A 192 -3.92 -1.26 6.79
C ARG A 192 -2.51 -1.86 6.85
N GLY A 193 -2.37 -3.15 6.56
CA GLY A 193 -1.07 -3.81 6.48
C GLY A 193 -0.12 -3.12 5.49
N LEU A 194 -0.62 -2.74 4.30
CA LEU A 194 0.14 -2.01 3.28
C LEU A 194 0.60 -0.64 3.77
N TYR A 195 -0.29 0.18 4.34
CA TYR A 195 0.09 1.51 4.82
C TYR A 195 1.10 1.45 5.97
N ARG A 196 0.89 0.55 6.94
CA ARG A 196 1.82 0.40 8.08
C ARG A 196 3.17 -0.16 7.65
N PHE A 197 3.19 -1.09 6.69
CA PHE A 197 4.42 -1.52 6.02
C PHE A 197 5.14 -0.33 5.35
N GLN A 198 4.43 0.52 4.60
CA GLN A 198 5.02 1.70 3.97
C GLN A 198 5.57 2.70 4.98
N ILE A 199 4.87 2.93 6.10
CA ILE A 199 5.37 3.76 7.21
C ILE A 199 6.68 3.18 7.74
N PHE A 200 6.72 1.87 8.01
CA PHE A 200 7.92 1.19 8.49
C PHE A 200 9.10 1.38 7.51
N SER A 201 8.88 1.17 6.20
CA SER A 201 9.91 1.40 5.16
C SER A 201 10.39 2.85 5.12
N ASN A 202 9.48 3.83 5.26
CA ASN A 202 9.85 5.25 5.23
C ASN A 202 10.68 5.65 6.45
N LEU A 203 10.40 5.09 7.63
CA LEU A 203 11.12 5.40 8.86
C LEU A 203 12.48 4.70 8.91
N PHE A 204 12.53 3.40 8.60
CA PHE A 204 13.69 2.56 8.90
C PHE A 204 14.44 2.05 7.66
N GLY A 205 13.83 2.15 6.48
CA GLY A 205 14.43 1.74 5.23
C GLY A 205 15.56 2.66 4.76
N PRO A 206 16.38 2.21 3.79
CA PRO A 206 17.54 2.96 3.30
C PRO A 206 17.15 4.28 2.64
N ALA A 207 17.93 5.33 2.90
CA ALA A 207 17.78 6.60 2.18
C ALA A 207 18.10 6.39 0.69
N ARG A 208 17.45 7.17 -0.21
CA ARG A 208 17.66 7.04 -1.67
C ARG A 208 19.05 7.50 -2.11
N ASP A 209 19.61 8.51 -1.43
CA ASP A 209 20.81 9.21 -1.89
C ASP A 209 22.08 8.90 -1.08
N VAL A 210 22.00 8.00 -0.10
CA VAL A 210 23.13 7.61 0.75
C VAL A 210 23.29 6.11 0.67
N GLY A 211 24.47 5.63 0.28
CA GLY A 211 24.77 4.20 0.26
C GLY A 211 24.54 3.61 1.65
N PHE A 212 23.66 2.63 1.76
CA PHE A 212 23.32 2.00 3.04
C PHE A 212 24.40 1.00 3.42
N ARG A 213 25.19 1.32 4.45
CA ARG A 213 26.21 0.44 5.01
C ARG A 213 25.66 -0.32 6.21
N TYR A 214 26.33 -1.41 6.55
CA TYR A 214 26.10 -2.13 7.79
C TYR A 214 26.25 -1.19 9.00
N GLY A 215 25.21 -1.08 9.83
CA GLY A 215 25.17 -0.15 10.97
C GLY A 215 24.57 1.24 10.67
N ASP A 216 24.12 1.52 9.44
CA ASP A 216 23.51 2.82 9.09
C ASP A 216 22.03 2.93 9.50
N SER A 217 21.50 1.93 10.22
CA SER A 217 20.16 2.05 10.76
C SER A 217 20.10 3.13 11.84
N LEU A 218 19.14 4.03 11.71
CA LEU A 218 18.95 5.13 12.67
C LEU A 218 18.43 4.65 14.03
N LEU A 219 17.76 3.49 14.06
CA LEU A 219 17.28 2.80 15.25
C LEU A 219 17.68 1.32 15.22
N GLU A 220 18.03 0.76 16.37
CA GLU A 220 18.33 -0.66 16.51
C GLU A 220 17.06 -1.54 16.46
N GLU A 221 17.24 -2.85 16.31
CA GLU A 221 16.13 -3.80 16.13
C GLU A 221 15.16 -3.79 17.33
N GLU A 222 15.69 -3.72 18.55
CA GLU A 222 14.93 -3.59 19.80
C GLU A 222 14.12 -2.29 19.86
N GLU A 223 14.71 -1.19 19.40
CA GLU A 223 14.02 0.11 19.39
C GLU A 223 12.88 0.14 18.38
N ARG A 224 13.05 -0.49 17.22
CA ARG A 224 11.94 -0.61 16.24
C ARG A 224 10.79 -1.44 16.81
N LEU A 225 11.09 -2.49 17.58
CA LEU A 225 10.09 -3.28 18.27
C LEU A 225 9.37 -2.41 19.33
N GLY A 226 10.11 -1.93 20.33
CA GLY A 226 9.56 -1.24 21.50
C GLY A 226 8.90 0.10 21.18
N LEU A 227 9.46 0.88 20.25
CA LEU A 227 8.97 2.21 19.96
C LEU A 227 7.88 2.23 18.90
N PHE A 228 7.89 1.29 17.95
CA PHE A 228 6.97 1.28 16.81
C PHE A 228 6.01 0.08 16.84
N LEU A 229 6.52 -1.16 16.80
CA LEU A 229 5.66 -2.35 16.65
C LEU A 229 4.75 -2.61 17.86
N ASP A 230 5.21 -2.34 19.09
CA ASP A 230 4.42 -2.55 20.31
C ASP A 230 3.17 -1.66 20.41
N ASN A 231 3.06 -0.62 19.58
CA ASN A 231 1.86 0.21 19.53
C ASN A 231 0.70 -0.46 18.78
N PHE A 232 0.90 -1.61 18.15
CA PHE A 232 -0.13 -2.34 17.41
C PHE A 232 -0.58 -3.59 18.17
N GLU A 233 -1.77 -4.09 17.85
CA GLU A 233 -2.11 -5.44 18.29
C GLU A 233 -1.24 -6.47 17.56
N ALA A 234 -0.93 -7.60 18.20
CA ALA A 234 -0.06 -8.63 17.62
C ALA A 234 -0.55 -9.13 16.25
N TRP A 235 -1.86 -9.27 16.07
CA TRP A 235 -2.45 -9.63 14.78
C TRP A 235 -2.32 -8.53 13.71
N GLU A 236 -2.28 -7.26 14.11
CA GLU A 236 -2.01 -6.15 13.18
C GLU A 236 -0.53 -6.11 12.76
N VAL A 237 0.41 -6.52 13.64
CA VAL A 237 1.82 -6.72 13.26
C VAL A 237 1.93 -7.86 12.25
N GLU A 238 1.18 -8.94 12.45
CA GLU A 238 1.12 -10.05 11.49
C GLU A 238 0.51 -9.66 10.13
N GLU A 239 -0.40 -8.69 10.07
CA GLU A 239 -0.85 -8.11 8.79
C GLU A 239 0.35 -7.51 8.02
N MET A 240 1.21 -6.75 8.71
CA MET A 240 2.43 -6.20 8.09
C MET A 240 3.40 -7.31 7.66
N LEU A 241 3.55 -8.37 8.46
CA LEU A 241 4.44 -9.48 8.13
C LEU A 241 3.92 -10.32 6.96
N CYS A 242 2.60 -10.42 6.79
CA CYS A 242 1.99 -11.00 5.59
C CYS A 242 2.31 -10.16 4.33
N ILE A 243 2.25 -8.82 4.43
CA ILE A 243 2.69 -7.93 3.35
C ILE A 243 4.19 -8.09 3.09
N ASN A 244 5.02 -8.20 4.13
CA ASN A 244 6.45 -8.42 3.99
C ASN A 244 6.76 -9.72 3.23
N ALA A 245 6.07 -10.82 3.57
CA ALA A 245 6.19 -12.09 2.87
C ALA A 245 5.80 -11.98 1.37
N PHE A 246 4.74 -11.23 1.07
CA PHE A 246 4.34 -10.90 -0.31
C PHE A 246 5.45 -10.13 -1.04
N MET A 247 5.98 -9.06 -0.44
CA MET A 247 7.05 -8.25 -1.03
C MET A 247 8.27 -9.10 -1.37
N HIS A 248 8.71 -9.95 -0.43
CA HIS A 248 9.81 -10.88 -0.64
C HIS A 248 9.56 -11.84 -1.80
N ALA A 249 8.39 -12.50 -1.83
CA ALA A 249 8.04 -13.44 -2.89
C ALA A 249 8.03 -12.79 -4.28
N LYS A 250 7.60 -11.52 -4.37
CA LYS A 250 7.58 -10.79 -5.64
C LYS A 250 8.97 -10.39 -6.10
N TYR A 251 9.83 -9.95 -5.19
CA TYR A 251 11.22 -9.65 -5.54
C TYR A 251 12.04 -10.89 -5.86
N ASP A 252 11.74 -12.06 -5.28
CA ASP A 252 12.37 -13.32 -5.67
C ASP A 252 12.14 -13.57 -7.18
N SER A 253 10.90 -13.50 -7.65
CA SER A 253 10.59 -13.66 -9.08
C SER A 253 11.22 -12.58 -9.96
N VAL A 254 11.22 -11.32 -9.52
CA VAL A 254 11.83 -10.21 -10.28
C VAL A 254 13.34 -10.41 -10.40
N PHE A 255 14.00 -10.84 -9.34
CA PHE A 255 15.45 -11.06 -9.35
C PHE A 255 15.83 -12.22 -10.24
N GLU A 256 15.04 -13.30 -10.25
CA GLU A 256 15.22 -14.40 -11.20
C GLU A 256 15.12 -13.94 -12.66
N GLU A 257 14.21 -13.00 -12.97
CA GLU A 257 14.00 -12.45 -14.30
C GLU A 257 15.17 -11.57 -14.77
N VAL A 258 15.68 -10.68 -13.90
CA VAL A 258 16.72 -9.69 -14.28
C VAL A 258 18.15 -10.09 -13.90
N GLN A 259 18.35 -11.27 -13.30
CA GLN A 259 19.65 -11.69 -12.77
C GLN A 259 20.77 -11.61 -13.79
N TRP A 260 20.50 -11.99 -15.05
CA TRP A 260 21.54 -12.07 -16.07
C TRP A 260 21.95 -10.69 -16.54
N ASP A 261 21.01 -9.76 -16.70
CA ASP A 261 21.30 -8.37 -17.12
C ASP A 261 22.18 -7.63 -16.14
N LEU A 262 22.03 -7.95 -14.85
CA LEU A 262 22.83 -7.36 -13.77
C LEU A 262 24.03 -8.23 -13.38
N HIS A 263 24.19 -9.44 -13.93
CA HIS A 263 25.26 -10.33 -13.52
C HIS A 263 26.63 -9.78 -13.92
N PRO A 264 27.65 -9.86 -13.06
CA PRO A 264 29.00 -9.40 -13.38
C PRO A 264 29.64 -10.09 -14.58
N ASP A 265 29.16 -11.27 -14.97
CA ASP A 265 29.64 -12.00 -16.16
C ASP A 265 28.86 -11.66 -17.44
N ASN A 266 27.89 -10.75 -17.38
CA ASN A 266 27.20 -10.30 -18.58
C ASN A 266 28.18 -9.53 -19.48
N PRO A 267 28.28 -9.86 -20.79
CA PRO A 267 29.18 -9.19 -21.72
C PRO A 267 28.97 -7.67 -21.84
N SER A 268 27.79 -7.15 -21.45
CA SER A 268 27.52 -5.70 -21.40
C SER A 268 28.51 -4.95 -20.48
N PHE A 269 29.06 -5.62 -19.46
CA PHE A 269 30.01 -5.05 -18.52
C PHE A 269 31.47 -5.13 -18.96
N ASP A 270 31.80 -5.86 -20.04
CA ASP A 270 33.20 -6.05 -20.46
C ASP A 270 33.88 -4.73 -20.82
N ILE A 271 33.12 -3.76 -21.32
CA ILE A 271 33.61 -2.42 -21.68
C ILE A 271 33.99 -1.59 -20.45
N VAL A 272 33.32 -1.80 -19.31
CA VAL A 272 33.54 -1.05 -18.06
C VAL A 272 34.37 -1.83 -17.03
N ARG A 273 34.72 -3.09 -17.31
CA ARG A 273 35.54 -3.93 -16.43
C ARG A 273 36.99 -3.47 -16.45
N THR A 274 37.47 -2.96 -15.32
CA THR A 274 38.84 -2.43 -15.17
C THR A 274 39.75 -3.32 -14.30
N GLY A 275 39.29 -4.51 -13.88
CA GLY A 275 40.07 -5.41 -13.03
C GLY A 275 39.27 -6.63 -12.54
N PRO A 276 39.73 -7.32 -11.47
CA PRO A 276 39.09 -8.52 -10.92
C PRO A 276 37.85 -8.21 -10.05
N HIS A 277 37.55 -6.93 -9.84
CA HIS A 277 36.41 -6.51 -9.03
C HIS A 277 35.11 -6.54 -9.84
N THR A 278 33.99 -6.66 -9.13
CA THR A 278 32.65 -6.54 -9.70
C THR A 278 32.52 -5.20 -10.45
N PRO A 279 32.15 -5.22 -11.74
CA PRO A 279 31.96 -3.99 -12.52
C PRO A 279 30.92 -3.06 -11.88
N PRO A 280 31.07 -1.73 -11.97
CA PRO A 280 30.06 -0.79 -11.50
C PRO A 280 28.69 -1.06 -12.16
N GLY A 281 27.64 -1.13 -11.36
CA GLY A 281 26.27 -1.43 -11.82
C GLY A 281 25.98 -2.93 -12.01
N ALA A 282 26.94 -3.82 -11.75
CA ALA A 282 26.72 -5.26 -11.73
C ALA A 282 26.51 -5.77 -10.29
N TYR A 283 25.63 -6.77 -10.14
CA TYR A 283 25.15 -7.32 -8.88
C TYR A 283 24.98 -8.83 -8.94
N HIS A 284 25.34 -9.53 -7.87
CA HIS A 284 25.05 -10.97 -7.72
C HIS A 284 23.72 -11.17 -6.97
N LEU A 285 22.60 -10.96 -7.67
CA LEU A 285 21.26 -10.88 -7.05
C LEU A 285 20.80 -12.16 -6.34
N VAL A 286 20.99 -13.33 -6.98
CA VAL A 286 20.43 -14.59 -6.49
C VAL A 286 21.21 -15.17 -5.32
N SER A 287 22.54 -14.97 -5.29
CA SER A 287 23.38 -15.42 -4.18
C SER A 287 23.28 -14.53 -2.95
N ASP A 288 22.79 -13.31 -3.10
CA ASP A 288 22.82 -12.31 -2.04
C ASP A 288 21.43 -11.78 -1.66
N LYS A 289 20.89 -12.37 -0.59
CA LYS A 289 19.62 -11.94 0.02
C LYS A 289 19.61 -10.46 0.43
N TRP A 290 20.76 -9.81 0.57
CA TRP A 290 20.85 -8.42 1.01
C TRP A 290 20.22 -7.45 0.02
N TYR A 291 20.37 -7.69 -1.28
CA TYR A 291 19.75 -6.85 -2.29
C TYR A 291 18.22 -6.96 -2.26
N ARG A 292 17.70 -8.17 -2.03
CA ARG A 292 16.25 -8.38 -1.91
C ARG A 292 15.71 -7.68 -0.67
N ASN A 293 16.37 -7.85 0.48
CA ASN A 293 15.99 -7.16 1.71
C ASN A 293 16.01 -5.63 1.53
N GLY A 294 16.99 -5.11 0.79
CA GLY A 294 17.06 -3.69 0.49
C GLY A 294 15.95 -3.20 -0.42
N MET A 295 15.60 -3.96 -1.46
CA MET A 295 14.47 -3.66 -2.33
C MET A 295 13.13 -3.69 -1.57
N VAL A 296 12.92 -4.68 -0.71
CA VAL A 296 11.74 -4.74 0.18
C VAL A 296 11.69 -3.50 1.08
N SER A 297 12.83 -3.10 1.63
CA SER A 297 12.95 -1.92 2.51
C SER A 297 12.73 -0.58 1.80
N ARG A 298 12.73 -0.52 0.46
CA ARG A 298 12.36 0.69 -0.31
C ARG A 298 10.85 0.99 -0.26
N GLY A 299 10.04 0.01 0.12
CA GLY A 299 8.59 0.16 0.27
C GLY A 299 7.79 -0.05 -1.02
N LEU A 300 6.48 0.19 -0.91
CA LEU A 300 5.47 -0.17 -1.91
C LEU A 300 5.58 0.61 -3.21
N SER A 301 6.10 1.84 -3.16
CA SER A 301 6.26 2.67 -4.37
C SER A 301 7.18 2.01 -5.40
N VAL A 302 8.28 1.40 -4.95
CA VAL A 302 9.23 0.73 -5.83
C VAL A 302 8.62 -0.55 -6.41
N LEU A 303 7.93 -1.36 -5.60
CA LEU A 303 7.25 -2.54 -6.12
C LEU A 303 6.16 -2.17 -7.14
N SER A 304 5.41 -1.09 -6.89
CA SER A 304 4.42 -0.60 -7.84
C SER A 304 5.06 -0.16 -9.16
N SER A 305 6.23 0.50 -9.12
CA SER A 305 6.98 0.83 -10.33
C SER A 305 7.43 -0.42 -11.09
N VAL A 306 7.89 -1.45 -10.38
CA VAL A 306 8.25 -2.76 -10.94
C VAL A 306 7.08 -3.40 -11.68
N PHE A 307 5.88 -3.46 -11.08
CA PHE A 307 4.70 -4.02 -11.74
C PHE A 307 4.17 -3.17 -12.90
N LYS A 308 4.50 -1.87 -12.96
CA LYS A 308 4.12 -0.97 -14.06
C LYS A 308 5.12 -0.97 -15.22
N SER A 309 6.29 -1.60 -15.05
CA SER A 309 7.28 -1.74 -16.11
C SER A 309 6.68 -2.50 -17.29
N LYS A 310 6.70 -1.86 -18.47
CA LYS A 310 6.03 -2.37 -19.68
C LYS A 310 6.85 -3.40 -20.44
N ASP A 311 8.17 -3.38 -20.25
CA ASP A 311 9.13 -4.26 -20.90
C ASP A 311 10.30 -4.57 -19.97
N HIS A 312 11.07 -5.59 -20.38
CA HIS A 312 12.22 -6.11 -19.64
C HIS A 312 13.29 -5.05 -19.39
N LEU A 313 13.59 -4.19 -20.37
CA LEU A 313 14.63 -3.16 -20.22
C LEU A 313 14.23 -2.15 -19.15
N LYS A 314 12.96 -1.73 -19.12
CA LYS A 314 12.47 -0.82 -18.09
C LYS A 314 12.44 -1.49 -16.72
N LEU A 315 12.16 -2.79 -16.64
CA LEU A 315 12.27 -3.55 -15.41
C LEU A 315 13.72 -3.55 -14.87
N VAL A 316 14.69 -3.89 -15.72
CA VAL A 316 16.12 -3.86 -15.38
C VAL A 316 16.54 -2.46 -14.91
N GLU A 317 16.12 -1.40 -15.62
CA GLU A 317 16.42 -0.01 -15.25
C GLU A 317 15.88 0.31 -13.84
N VAL A 318 14.60 0.07 -13.58
CA VAL A 318 13.98 0.33 -12.27
C VAL A 318 14.67 -0.45 -11.15
N VAL A 319 15.00 -1.72 -11.37
CA VAL A 319 15.71 -2.52 -10.37
C VAL A 319 17.11 -1.95 -10.15
N SER A 320 17.85 -1.63 -11.20
CA SER A 320 19.22 -1.10 -11.12
C SER A 320 19.31 0.25 -10.41
N GLU A 321 18.29 1.11 -10.55
CA GLU A 321 18.24 2.43 -9.92
C GLU A 321 17.91 2.36 -8.43
N GLU A 322 17.06 1.41 -8.03
CA GLU A 322 16.53 1.34 -6.66
C GLU A 322 17.31 0.34 -5.77
N ILE A 323 18.11 -0.55 -6.38
CA ILE A 323 18.84 -1.60 -5.68
C ILE A 323 19.79 -1.06 -4.61
N VAL A 324 19.74 -1.69 -3.45
CA VAL A 324 20.55 -1.37 -2.28
C VAL A 324 20.72 -2.63 -1.46
N ALA A 325 21.88 -2.81 -0.83
CA ALA A 325 22.14 -3.95 0.04
C ALA A 325 21.70 -3.63 1.47
N VAL A 326 20.87 -4.50 2.06
CA VAL A 326 20.49 -4.44 3.47
C VAL A 326 20.63 -5.84 4.06
N VAL A 327 21.47 -5.99 5.09
CA VAL A 327 21.92 -7.32 5.56
C VAL A 327 20.78 -8.19 6.09
N SER A 328 19.81 -7.58 6.76
CA SER A 328 18.65 -8.26 7.36
C SER A 328 17.33 -7.78 6.75
N ASP A 329 16.32 -8.64 6.80
CA ASP A 329 14.92 -8.22 6.62
C ASP A 329 14.56 -7.35 7.83
N LEU A 330 14.53 -6.03 7.65
CA LEU A 330 14.42 -5.08 8.75
C LEU A 330 13.15 -5.27 9.59
N LEU A 331 12.03 -5.61 8.95
CA LEU A 331 10.76 -5.78 9.64
C LEU A 331 10.72 -7.11 10.37
N PHE A 332 10.97 -8.22 9.66
CA PHE A 332 10.91 -9.54 10.27
C PHE A 332 11.94 -9.70 11.39
N ARG A 333 13.15 -9.15 11.19
CA ARG A 333 14.23 -9.23 12.18
C ARG A 333 13.91 -8.48 13.47
N SER A 334 13.12 -7.40 13.40
CA SER A 334 12.60 -6.70 14.58
C SER A 334 11.51 -7.47 15.33
N THR A 335 11.12 -8.67 14.88
CA THR A 335 10.07 -9.50 15.50
C THR A 335 10.59 -10.83 16.05
N ILE A 336 11.90 -11.04 16.14
CA ILE A 336 12.44 -12.32 16.63
C ILE A 336 12.12 -12.53 18.13
N PRO A 337 12.02 -13.79 18.60
CA PRO A 337 11.64 -14.13 19.98
C PRO A 337 12.51 -13.47 21.03
N PHE A 338 13.84 -13.48 20.81
CA PHE A 338 14.81 -12.85 21.72
C PHE A 338 14.53 -11.37 21.99
N LEU A 339 14.13 -10.61 20.96
CA LEU A 339 13.81 -9.19 21.14
C LEU A 339 12.49 -9.00 21.87
N GLN A 340 11.50 -9.87 21.63
CA GLN A 340 10.22 -9.83 22.35
C GLN A 340 10.39 -10.19 23.83
N GLU A 341 11.27 -11.16 24.14
CA GLU A 341 11.63 -11.54 25.50
C GLU A 341 12.31 -10.37 26.22
N GLN A 342 13.38 -9.83 25.64
CA GLN A 342 14.10 -8.68 26.19
C GLN A 342 13.18 -7.46 26.37
N ARG A 343 12.29 -7.20 25.42
CA ARG A 343 11.29 -6.12 25.54
C ARG A 343 10.36 -6.36 26.72
N ARG A 344 9.86 -7.58 26.91
CA ARG A 344 8.97 -7.93 28.04
C ARG A 344 9.64 -7.79 29.39
N GLU A 345 10.90 -8.22 29.50
CA GLU A 345 11.70 -8.05 30.72
C GLU A 345 11.91 -6.57 31.06
N ASN A 346 12.17 -5.74 30.06
CA ASN A 346 12.44 -4.32 30.24
C ASN A 346 11.17 -3.46 30.40
N GLN A 347 10.09 -3.83 29.71
CA GLN A 347 8.85 -3.06 29.61
C GLN A 347 7.64 -4.00 29.44
N HIS A 348 7.23 -4.62 30.54
CA HIS A 348 6.01 -5.43 30.60
C HIS A 348 4.76 -4.53 30.46
N SER A 349 3.90 -4.86 29.51
CA SER A 349 2.71 -4.08 29.15
C SER A 349 1.41 -4.77 29.58
N GLU A 350 0.30 -4.03 29.54
CA GLU A 350 -1.04 -4.60 29.80
C GLU A 350 -1.38 -5.76 28.83
N LYS A 351 -0.82 -5.75 27.61
CA LYS A 351 -0.98 -6.85 26.64
C LYS A 351 -0.21 -8.08 27.07
N ASP A 352 0.97 -7.91 27.66
CA ASP A 352 1.75 -9.03 28.19
C ASP A 352 1.04 -9.63 29.40
N GLN A 353 0.54 -8.79 30.31
CA GLN A 353 -0.29 -9.25 31.44
C GLN A 353 -1.52 -10.02 30.97
N ALA A 354 -2.24 -9.53 29.95
CA ALA A 354 -3.40 -10.22 29.40
C ALA A 354 -3.04 -11.59 28.80
N GLN A 355 -1.84 -11.73 28.23
CA GLN A 355 -1.34 -13.02 27.76
C GLN A 355 -1.00 -13.94 28.95
N ASP A 356 -0.29 -13.43 29.96
CA ASP A 356 0.13 -14.18 31.14
C ASP A 356 -1.09 -14.71 31.92
N ASP A 357 -2.14 -13.90 32.01
CA ASP A 357 -3.44 -14.26 32.62
C ASP A 357 -4.28 -15.22 31.75
N ARG A 358 -3.80 -15.55 30.54
CA ARG A 358 -4.55 -16.30 29.52
C ARG A 358 -5.95 -15.71 29.31
N ALA A 359 -6.04 -14.38 29.27
CA ALA A 359 -7.30 -13.67 29.10
C ALA A 359 -8.06 -14.20 27.88
N LYS A 360 -9.38 -14.35 28.02
CA LYS A 360 -10.20 -14.89 26.93
C LYS A 360 -10.20 -13.93 25.74
N MET A 361 -9.88 -14.44 24.56
CA MET A 361 -9.98 -13.73 23.29
C MET A 361 -11.14 -14.33 22.48
N SER A 362 -12.17 -13.52 22.22
CA SER A 362 -13.38 -13.98 21.52
C SER A 362 -13.48 -13.32 20.14
N PHE A 363 -13.94 -14.09 19.15
CA PHE A 363 -14.31 -13.56 17.84
C PHE A 363 -15.73 -12.95 17.93
N ASN A 364 -15.84 -11.64 17.74
CA ASN A 364 -17.11 -10.91 17.84
C ASN A 364 -17.71 -10.54 16.46
N GLY A 365 -17.32 -11.27 15.41
CA GLY A 365 -17.68 -11.00 14.03
C GLY A 365 -16.59 -10.26 13.25
N ASP A 366 -16.74 -10.23 11.93
CA ASP A 366 -15.77 -9.63 11.03
C ASP A 366 -15.79 -8.10 11.12
N CYS A 367 -14.80 -7.59 11.85
CA CYS A 367 -14.46 -6.17 11.95
C CYS A 367 -12.95 -6.04 11.76
N TYR A 368 -12.51 -5.02 11.03
CA TYR A 368 -11.08 -4.80 10.82
C TYR A 368 -10.39 -4.28 12.11
N GLU A 369 -11.14 -3.83 13.12
CA GLU A 369 -10.61 -3.35 14.42
C GLU A 369 -10.57 -4.45 15.49
N SER A 370 -11.03 -5.65 15.16
CA SER A 370 -11.06 -6.80 16.06
C SER A 370 -10.21 -7.92 15.48
N PRO A 371 -9.69 -8.84 16.34
CA PRO A 371 -8.90 -9.95 15.86
C PRO A 371 -9.72 -10.81 14.86
N PRO A 372 -9.14 -11.19 13.71
CA PRO A 372 -9.79 -12.07 12.75
C PRO A 372 -9.98 -13.47 13.35
N LEU A 373 -10.98 -14.22 12.85
CA LEU A 373 -11.26 -15.57 13.35
C LEU A 373 -10.01 -16.48 13.31
N ALA A 374 -9.18 -16.36 12.26
CA ALA A 374 -7.96 -17.15 12.11
C ALA A 374 -7.00 -16.96 13.29
N TRP A 375 -6.85 -15.72 13.77
CA TRP A 375 -6.00 -15.40 14.92
C TRP A 375 -6.57 -15.99 16.21
N VAL A 376 -7.89 -15.87 16.40
CA VAL A 376 -8.59 -16.42 17.58
C VAL A 376 -8.45 -17.94 17.64
N VAL A 377 -8.61 -18.63 16.51
CA VAL A 377 -8.48 -20.08 16.38
C VAL A 377 -7.03 -20.52 16.61
N PHE A 378 -6.05 -19.87 15.96
CA PHE A 378 -4.63 -20.21 16.09
C PHE A 378 -4.17 -20.19 17.55
N TRP A 379 -4.63 -19.19 18.32
CA TRP A 379 -4.28 -19.03 19.73
C TRP A 379 -5.24 -19.71 20.72
N LYS A 380 -6.13 -20.57 20.22
CA LYS A 380 -7.07 -21.40 21.01
C LYS A 380 -7.96 -20.56 21.95
N GLU A 381 -8.50 -19.45 21.47
CA GLU A 381 -9.36 -18.51 22.23
C GLU A 381 -8.72 -17.87 23.47
N ALA A 382 -7.41 -18.04 23.67
CA ALA A 382 -6.65 -17.34 24.69
C ALA A 382 -5.85 -16.21 24.03
N TYR A 383 -5.78 -15.05 24.69
CA TYR A 383 -5.05 -13.89 24.19
C TYR A 383 -3.57 -14.25 23.93
N SER A 384 -3.00 -13.61 22.90
CA SER A 384 -1.59 -13.73 22.57
C SER A 384 -1.07 -12.38 22.10
N ASN A 385 0.04 -11.96 22.70
CA ASN A 385 0.86 -10.83 22.28
C ASN A 385 2.17 -11.31 21.64
N LEU A 386 2.17 -12.53 21.06
CA LEU A 386 3.30 -13.11 20.33
C LEU A 386 3.06 -12.99 18.82
N PHE A 387 4.09 -12.61 18.08
CA PHE A 387 4.10 -12.48 16.62
C PHE A 387 5.49 -12.80 16.06
N GLY A 388 5.73 -12.71 14.76
CA GLY A 388 7.04 -13.05 14.19
C GLY A 388 7.30 -14.55 14.24
N ASP A 389 8.46 -15.00 14.70
CA ASP A 389 8.82 -16.44 14.61
C ASP A 389 7.86 -17.40 15.34
N PHE A 390 6.97 -16.91 16.21
CA PHE A 390 5.88 -17.70 16.80
C PHE A 390 4.75 -18.07 15.82
N VAL A 391 4.79 -17.53 14.60
CA VAL A 391 3.86 -17.82 13.50
C VAL A 391 4.66 -18.27 12.28
N SER A 392 4.24 -19.37 11.65
CA SER A 392 5.00 -19.98 10.57
C SER A 392 4.92 -19.17 9.26
N ARG A 393 5.90 -19.38 8.38
CA ARG A 393 5.95 -18.75 7.06
C ARG A 393 4.79 -19.13 6.14
N PRO A 394 4.33 -20.41 6.06
CA PRO A 394 3.15 -20.79 5.30
C PRO A 394 1.92 -19.95 5.69
N LEU A 395 1.76 -19.68 7.00
CA LEU A 395 0.66 -18.86 7.49
C LEU A 395 0.76 -17.38 7.07
N ARG A 396 1.88 -16.90 6.55
CA ARG A 396 1.97 -15.55 5.96
C ARG A 396 1.73 -15.56 4.46
N GLN A 397 2.09 -16.66 3.78
CA GLN A 397 1.92 -16.81 2.34
C GLN A 397 0.45 -16.89 1.92
N TRP A 398 -0.39 -17.48 2.77
CA TRP A 398 -1.84 -17.48 2.56
C TRP A 398 -2.55 -16.22 3.10
N GLY A 399 -1.88 -15.36 3.90
CA GLY A 399 -2.49 -14.17 4.52
C GLY A 399 -3.54 -14.41 5.62
N TYR A 400 -3.40 -15.37 6.54
CA TYR A 400 -4.47 -15.76 7.49
C TYR A 400 -5.23 -14.64 8.18
N VAL A 401 -4.52 -13.61 8.63
CA VAL A 401 -5.12 -12.51 9.41
C VAL A 401 -5.93 -11.55 8.53
N MET A 402 -5.86 -11.68 7.21
CA MET A 402 -6.56 -10.79 6.27
C MET A 402 -8.02 -11.18 6.07
N TRP A 403 -8.34 -12.47 6.18
CA TRP A 403 -9.59 -13.04 5.67
C TRP A 403 -10.71 -13.04 6.70
N ASP A 404 -11.93 -12.89 6.18
CA ASP A 404 -13.14 -12.99 6.97
C ASP A 404 -13.47 -14.44 7.33
N SER A 405 -14.28 -14.60 8.38
CA SER A 405 -14.66 -15.90 8.92
C SER A 405 -15.32 -16.82 7.89
N ASP A 406 -16.07 -16.27 6.93
CA ASP A 406 -16.72 -17.03 5.86
C ASP A 406 -15.70 -17.76 4.95
N ARG A 407 -14.52 -17.19 4.70
CA ARG A 407 -13.46 -17.90 3.94
C ARG A 407 -12.91 -19.06 4.75
N LEU A 408 -12.77 -18.90 6.06
CA LEU A 408 -12.27 -19.96 6.92
C LEU A 408 -13.27 -21.11 7.02
N ALA A 409 -14.57 -20.82 7.12
CA ALA A 409 -15.62 -21.83 7.21
C ALA A 409 -15.74 -22.69 5.94
N ASN A 410 -15.41 -22.12 4.78
CA ASN A 410 -15.51 -22.78 3.48
C ASN A 410 -14.24 -23.56 3.07
N THR A 411 -13.26 -23.70 3.97
CA THR A 411 -11.95 -24.29 3.66
C THR A 411 -11.44 -25.18 4.79
N ASP A 412 -10.39 -25.96 4.53
CA ASP A 412 -9.66 -26.70 5.58
C ASP A 412 -8.76 -25.79 6.45
N ALA A 413 -9.02 -24.47 6.47
CA ALA A 413 -8.17 -23.49 7.14
C ALA A 413 -7.99 -23.78 8.63
N VAL A 414 -9.02 -24.26 9.33
CA VAL A 414 -8.91 -24.64 10.76
C VAL A 414 -7.93 -25.79 10.95
N ALA A 415 -7.97 -26.80 10.07
CA ALA A 415 -7.04 -27.93 10.13
C ALA A 415 -5.59 -27.47 9.83
N ILE A 416 -5.41 -26.56 8.88
CA ILE A 416 -4.10 -25.96 8.57
C ILE A 416 -3.58 -25.15 9.76
N LEU A 417 -4.42 -24.32 10.40
CA LEU A 417 -4.04 -23.58 11.60
C LEU A 417 -3.56 -24.51 12.70
N GLU A 418 -4.30 -25.59 12.97
CA GLU A 418 -3.94 -26.57 13.99
C GLU A 418 -2.65 -27.34 13.63
N GLN A 419 -2.47 -27.69 12.36
CA GLN A 419 -1.28 -28.37 11.87
C GLN A 419 -0.04 -27.47 11.99
N GLU A 420 -0.12 -26.25 11.50
CA GLU A 420 0.96 -25.26 11.58
C GLU A 420 1.26 -24.91 13.03
N TRP A 421 0.22 -24.86 13.88
CA TRP A 421 0.42 -24.63 15.30
C TRP A 421 1.29 -25.72 15.96
N LYS A 422 0.93 -26.99 15.73
CA LYS A 422 1.72 -28.14 16.21
C LYS A 422 3.12 -28.18 15.62
N ALA A 423 3.29 -27.76 14.37
CA ALA A 423 4.59 -27.78 13.69
C ALA A 423 5.57 -26.76 14.26
N ILE A 424 5.09 -25.64 14.81
CA ILE A 424 5.95 -24.62 15.42
C ILE A 424 6.38 -25.05 16.82
N ASN A 425 5.46 -25.58 17.65
CA ASN A 425 5.83 -26.03 19.00
C ASN A 425 6.06 -27.53 19.07
N THR A 426 7.11 -27.96 18.41
CA THR A 426 7.51 -29.37 18.37
C THR A 426 8.16 -29.87 19.65
N ARG A 427 8.41 -29.01 20.65
CA ARG A 427 8.87 -29.43 21.98
C ARG A 427 7.70 -30.07 22.74
N PRO A 428 7.74 -31.39 23.00
CA PRO A 428 6.74 -32.02 23.83
C PRO A 428 6.99 -31.65 25.30
N ASN A 429 5.94 -31.23 25.99
CA ASN A 429 5.92 -31.11 27.44
C ASN A 429 6.02 -32.51 28.10
N TYR A 430 5.99 -32.55 29.44
CA TYR A 430 6.05 -33.81 30.20
C TYR A 430 4.92 -34.81 29.89
N GLU A 431 3.82 -34.36 29.28
CA GLU A 431 2.68 -35.19 28.87
C GLU A 431 2.74 -35.61 27.39
N GLY A 432 3.77 -35.18 26.64
CA GLY A 432 3.94 -35.48 25.22
C GLY A 432 3.22 -34.52 24.27
N GLU A 433 2.62 -33.44 24.78
CA GLU A 433 1.90 -32.42 24.01
C GLU A 433 2.80 -31.23 23.66
N PRO A 434 2.62 -30.58 22.49
CA PRO A 434 3.29 -29.32 22.14
C PRO A 434 3.26 -28.28 23.26
N GLU A 435 4.42 -27.78 23.70
CA GLU A 435 4.51 -26.66 24.64
C GLU A 435 3.90 -25.39 24.04
N ASP A 436 3.10 -24.66 24.81
CA ASP A 436 2.56 -23.38 24.36
C ASP A 436 3.64 -22.30 24.60
N PRO A 437 4.15 -21.62 23.57
CA PRO A 437 5.22 -20.61 23.69
C PRO A 437 4.82 -19.42 24.55
N ARG A 438 3.52 -19.23 24.84
CA ARG A 438 3.08 -18.25 25.83
C ARG A 438 3.53 -18.62 27.25
N ASP A 439 3.77 -19.89 27.54
CA ASP A 439 4.32 -20.37 28.83
C ASP A 439 5.83 -20.17 28.93
N GLU A 440 6.56 -20.19 27.80
CA GLU A 440 8.00 -19.88 27.77
C GLU A 440 8.26 -18.37 27.91
N MET A 441 7.29 -17.53 27.54
CA MET A 441 7.40 -16.06 27.48
C MET A 441 6.75 -15.33 28.67
N LEU A 442 6.67 -16.01 29.83
CA LEU A 442 6.19 -15.40 31.07
C LEU A 442 7.23 -14.44 31.63
N ALA A 443 6.79 -13.30 32.16
CA ALA A 443 7.68 -12.42 32.90
C ALA A 443 8.16 -13.12 34.18
N TYR A 444 9.48 -13.31 34.31
CA TYR A 444 10.08 -13.67 35.60
C TYR A 444 10.03 -12.43 36.50
N HIS A 445 8.97 -12.31 37.31
CA HIS A 445 8.83 -11.24 38.30
C HIS A 445 9.71 -11.45 39.53
#